data_AF-A0A8J4R8V5-F1
#
_entry.id   AF-A0A8J4R8V5-F1
#
_cell.length_a   1.000
_cell.length_b   1.000
_cell.length_c   1.000
_cell.angle_alpha   90.00
_cell.angle_beta   90.00
_cell.angle_gamma   90.00
#
_symmetry.space_group_name_H-M   'P 1'
#
loop_
_entity.id
_entity.type
_entity.pdbx_description
1 polymer ?
#
loop_
_entity_poly.entity_id
_entity_poly.type
_entity_poly.pdbx_seq_one_letter_code
_entity_poly.pdbx_strand_id
1 'polypeptide(L)'
;MGTYRICMCFKRRYKVSETGPPQDVKEAFKKYTEGATQMTVEQLTRFLVEFQGESGASISDARKIVEQLLQKRYPVGTMYPKKNILTLDDLHRYLFSPELNPPIGDQVYQDMTAPLSHYFTYTGHNSYLTGNQINSDCSVVPIIKALKRGVRVVELDMWPSDDTTHGVHVYHGWTLTTPVEIIKCLESIREHAFSASPYPVIITLEDHLTPDLQAKVAQLITQTFEDMLFYPQSERLKEFHSPEELKHRIIISTKPPKEYLKAKSEKGYEPHKENDSDEDAWAKAPPDTTTDQDVDTSDSDSSLDEDNDDCDSRPPGACTYKSLIAIHAGKPKGGLKEALKVELEKVRRLSLSEQALEKAASSHGTDVIRFTQRNILRVYPKGTRLNSSNYNPLIGWMHGAQMVAFNMQGNGKYLWLMHGMFRSNGGCGYVKKPDFLMKLGPDNSLFDPKEKLQVKKTLKVKVYMGDGWHLDFTQTHFDLFSPPDFYTRVGIAGVPADKE
;
A
#
# COMPACT_ATOMS: atom_id res chain seq x y z
N MET A 1 14.99 2.24 36.31
CA MET A 1 15.95 1.22 36.81
C MET A 1 15.35 -0.15 36.60
N GLY A 2 16.02 -1.04 35.88
CA GLY A 2 15.57 -2.43 35.72
C GLY A 2 16.21 -3.34 36.76
N THR A 3 15.44 -4.23 37.40
CA THR A 3 15.98 -5.20 38.38
C THR A 3 15.75 -6.61 37.86
N TYR A 4 16.81 -7.29 37.46
CA TYR A 4 16.76 -8.65 36.91
C TYR A 4 17.11 -9.66 38.00
N ARG A 5 16.34 -10.75 38.12
CA ARG A 5 16.61 -11.83 39.07
C ARG A 5 17.65 -12.78 38.50
N ILE A 6 18.82 -12.92 39.12
CA ILE A 6 19.84 -13.91 38.75
C ILE A 6 19.80 -15.01 39.82
N CYS A 7 19.14 -16.13 39.52
CA CYS A 7 18.89 -17.21 40.49
C CYS A 7 18.04 -16.78 41.72
N MET A 8 17.52 -17.73 42.50
CA MET A 8 16.43 -17.52 43.48
C MET A 8 16.64 -16.38 44.50
N CYS A 9 17.89 -15.99 44.77
CA CYS A 9 18.22 -15.01 45.82
C CYS A 9 18.94 -13.74 45.34
N PHE A 10 19.43 -13.65 44.09
CA PHE A 10 20.21 -12.49 43.65
C PHE A 10 19.44 -11.59 42.68
N LYS A 11 19.57 -10.28 42.87
CA LYS A 11 18.95 -9.26 42.02
C LYS A 11 20.05 -8.35 41.47
N ARG A 12 20.14 -8.22 40.15
CA ARG A 12 21.04 -7.30 39.47
C ARG A 12 20.27 -6.05 39.05
N ARG A 13 20.75 -4.89 39.48
CA ARG A 13 20.13 -3.59 39.16
C ARG A 13 20.89 -2.92 38.03
N TYR A 14 20.16 -2.51 37.00
CA TYR A 14 20.68 -1.68 35.91
C TYR A 14 20.11 -0.27 36.03
N LYS A 15 21.00 0.71 36.09
CA LYS A 15 20.63 2.13 36.04
C LYS A 15 20.49 2.52 34.57
N VAL A 16 19.24 2.67 34.13
CA VAL A 16 18.93 3.36 32.88
C VAL A 16 19.03 4.85 33.20
N SER A 17 20.08 5.51 32.72
CA SER A 17 20.18 6.97 32.73
C SER A 17 19.69 7.48 31.39
N GLU A 18 18.77 8.44 31.39
CA GLU A 18 18.49 9.23 30.18
C GLU A 18 19.80 9.85 29.71
N THR A 19 20.23 9.47 28.51
CA THR A 19 21.42 10.04 27.90
C THR A 19 21.11 11.49 27.54
N GLY A 20 21.92 12.41 28.08
CA GLY A 20 21.81 13.83 27.75
C GLY A 20 22.09 14.11 26.26
N PRO A 21 21.88 15.35 25.80
CA PRO A 21 21.98 15.69 24.39
C PRO A 21 23.34 15.31 23.79
N PRO A 22 23.38 14.70 22.60
CA PRO A 22 24.61 14.40 21.87
C PRO A 22 25.47 15.65 21.61
N GLN A 23 26.76 15.46 21.38
CA GLN A 23 27.71 16.56 21.20
C GLN A 23 27.33 17.47 20.02
N ASP A 24 26.96 16.90 18.86
CA ASP A 24 26.52 17.66 17.70
C ASP A 24 25.25 18.49 17.98
N VAL A 25 24.35 18.02 18.84
CA VAL A 25 23.16 18.79 19.28
C VAL A 25 23.57 19.96 20.18
N LYS A 26 24.52 19.76 21.09
CA LYS A 26 25.10 20.83 21.93
C LYS A 26 25.78 21.90 21.09
N GLU A 27 26.53 21.48 20.07
CA GLU A 27 27.23 22.39 19.16
C GLU A 27 26.25 23.17 18.28
N ALA A 28 25.21 22.52 17.75
CA ALA A 28 24.14 23.20 17.04
C ALA A 28 23.44 24.22 17.93
N PHE A 29 23.04 23.84 19.15
CA PHE A 29 22.44 24.78 20.10
C PHE A 29 23.35 25.99 20.35
N LYS A 30 24.62 25.77 20.71
CA LYS A 30 25.60 26.83 20.95
C LYS A 30 25.79 27.76 19.74
N LYS A 31 25.79 27.21 18.52
CA LYS A 31 25.88 27.98 17.28
C LYS A 31 24.69 28.92 17.11
N TYR A 32 23.47 28.40 17.21
CA TYR A 32 22.26 29.19 16.95
C TYR A 32 21.87 30.14 18.09
N THR A 33 22.33 29.87 19.32
CA THR A 33 22.19 30.79 20.46
C THR A 33 23.35 31.77 20.62
N GLU A 34 24.35 31.73 19.73
CA GLU A 34 25.55 32.59 19.80
C GLU A 34 26.28 32.46 21.16
N GLY A 35 26.29 31.24 21.71
CA GLY A 35 26.90 30.91 23.00
C GLY A 35 26.02 31.16 24.23
N ALA A 36 24.80 31.67 24.06
CA ALA A 36 23.87 31.85 25.17
C ALA A 36 23.33 30.49 25.68
N THR A 37 22.86 30.48 26.94
CA THR A 37 22.25 29.31 27.59
C THR A 37 20.81 29.04 27.17
N GLN A 38 20.25 29.94 26.37
CA GLN A 38 18.84 30.05 26.04
C GLN A 38 18.65 30.40 24.57
N MET A 39 17.64 29.82 23.94
CA MET A 39 17.28 30.01 22.54
C MET A 39 15.94 30.74 22.42
N THR A 40 15.94 31.87 21.73
CA THR A 40 14.73 32.65 21.42
C THR A 40 13.92 32.06 20.27
N VAL A 41 12.69 32.53 20.05
CA VAL A 41 11.84 32.12 18.92
C VAL A 41 12.53 32.45 17.59
N GLU A 42 13.16 33.61 17.49
CA GLU A 42 13.86 34.06 16.29
C GLU A 42 15.07 33.16 15.98
N GLN A 43 15.83 32.78 17.02
CA GLN A 43 16.95 31.83 16.88
C GLN A 43 16.48 30.43 16.53
N LEU A 44 15.35 29.96 17.10
CA LEU A 44 14.75 28.69 16.72
C LEU A 44 14.30 28.70 15.26
N THR A 45 13.66 29.78 14.81
CA THR A 45 13.26 29.94 13.40
C THR A 45 14.47 29.82 12.48
N ARG A 46 15.58 30.48 12.83
CA ARG A 46 16.85 30.36 12.10
C ARG A 46 17.39 28.93 12.10
N PHE A 47 17.32 28.21 13.22
CA PHE A 47 17.70 26.80 13.31
C PHE A 47 16.86 25.90 12.39
N LEU A 48 15.54 26.09 12.35
CA LEU A 48 14.64 25.31 11.49
C LEU A 48 14.97 25.52 10.00
N VAL A 49 15.15 26.78 9.59
CA VAL A 49 15.46 27.11 8.20
C VAL A 49 16.86 26.65 7.79
N GLU A 50 17.89 27.01 8.56
CA GLU A 50 19.29 26.83 8.14
C GLU A 50 19.85 25.44 8.49
N PHE A 51 19.44 24.83 9.60
CA PHE A 51 19.94 23.52 10.03
C PHE A 51 19.03 22.37 9.63
N GLN A 52 17.71 22.49 9.86
CA GLN A 52 16.75 21.43 9.50
C GLN A 52 16.35 21.49 8.02
N GLY A 53 16.64 22.59 7.32
CA GLY A 53 16.31 22.77 5.91
C GLY A 53 14.84 23.10 5.66
N GLU A 54 14.10 23.51 6.69
CA GLU A 54 12.69 23.88 6.62
C GLU A 54 12.52 25.30 6.06
N SER A 55 12.80 25.48 4.77
CA SER A 55 12.79 26.79 4.11
C SER A 55 11.49 27.61 4.26
N GLY A 56 10.36 26.97 4.54
CA GLY A 56 9.07 27.62 4.76
C GLY A 56 8.73 27.93 6.23
N ALA A 57 9.58 27.56 7.20
CA ALA A 57 9.30 27.74 8.62
C ALA A 57 9.21 29.23 8.99
N SER A 58 8.09 29.63 9.59
CA SER A 58 7.88 31.02 10.03
C SER A 58 8.13 31.20 11.53
N ILE A 59 8.30 32.46 11.96
CA ILE A 59 8.35 32.82 13.38
C ILE A 59 7.09 32.37 14.12
N SER A 60 5.94 32.34 13.45
CA SER A 60 4.69 31.86 14.05
C SER A 60 4.74 30.35 14.33
N ASP A 61 5.38 29.58 13.46
CA ASP A 61 5.50 28.12 13.63
C ASP A 61 6.47 27.79 14.76
N ALA A 62 7.63 28.46 14.76
CA ALA A 62 8.59 28.37 15.86
C ALA A 62 7.95 28.76 17.20
N ARG A 63 7.12 29.82 17.23
CA ARG A 63 6.41 30.22 18.45
C ARG A 63 5.45 29.14 18.94
N LYS A 64 4.65 28.54 18.04
CA LYS A 64 3.74 27.44 18.39
C LYS A 64 4.50 26.24 18.96
N ILE A 65 5.64 25.88 18.36
CA ILE A 65 6.51 24.80 18.86
C ILE A 65 6.95 25.10 20.29
N VAL A 66 7.45 26.31 20.56
CA VAL A 66 7.90 26.72 21.90
C VAL A 66 6.76 26.66 22.90
N GLU A 67 5.60 27.22 22.56
CA GLU A 67 4.43 27.24 23.44
C GLU A 67 3.94 25.84 23.79
N GLN A 68 3.79 24.96 22.80
CA GLN A 68 3.32 23.58 23.01
C GLN A 68 4.33 22.75 23.82
N LEU A 69 5.63 22.93 23.58
CA LEU A 69 6.67 22.22 24.32
C LEU A 69 6.71 22.64 25.79
N LEU A 70 6.63 23.95 26.06
CA LEU A 70 6.62 24.48 27.42
C LEU A 70 5.35 24.08 28.18
N GLN A 71 4.19 24.06 27.52
CA GLN A 71 2.93 23.57 28.10
C GLN A 71 3.02 22.10 28.51
N LYS A 72 3.62 21.23 27.69
CA LYS A 72 3.81 19.81 28.03
C LYS A 72 4.77 19.60 29.20
N ARG A 73 5.80 20.43 29.31
CA ARG A 73 6.83 20.31 30.36
C ARG A 73 6.36 20.86 31.71
N TYR A 74 5.54 21.90 31.72
CA TYR A 74 5.11 22.61 32.92
C TYR A 74 3.58 22.70 32.98
N PRO A 75 2.89 21.66 33.51
CA PRO A 75 1.44 21.68 33.65
C PRO A 75 0.96 22.82 34.55
N VAL A 76 -0.29 23.25 34.33
CA VAL A 76 -0.98 24.38 34.97
C VAL A 76 -0.68 24.49 36.47
N GLY A 77 -0.18 25.67 36.90
CA GLY A 77 0.10 25.99 38.31
C GLY A 77 1.56 26.27 38.65
N THR A 78 2.49 26.05 37.71
CA THR A 78 3.89 26.47 37.84
C THR A 78 4.09 27.91 37.34
N MET A 79 4.95 28.68 38.02
CA MET A 79 5.23 30.07 37.67
C MET A 79 5.92 30.13 36.31
N TYR A 80 5.16 30.41 35.25
CA TYR A 80 5.69 30.55 33.89
C TYR A 80 6.81 31.59 33.85
N PRO A 81 8.01 31.29 33.35
CA PRO A 81 8.80 32.33 32.73
C PRO A 81 8.00 32.81 31.51
N LYS A 82 7.45 34.03 31.56
CA LYS A 82 6.71 34.70 30.46
C LYS A 82 7.50 34.88 29.15
N LYS A 83 8.63 34.19 28.99
CA LYS A 83 9.53 34.36 27.86
C LYS A 83 9.50 33.07 27.04
N ASN A 84 9.07 33.18 25.78
CA ASN A 84 9.10 32.13 24.76
C ASN A 84 10.56 31.77 24.42
N ILE A 85 11.21 31.05 25.33
CA ILE A 85 12.65 30.76 25.31
C ILE A 85 12.85 29.27 25.65
N LEU A 86 13.73 28.61 24.90
CA LEU A 86 14.09 27.21 25.07
C LEU A 86 15.48 27.05 25.70
N THR A 87 15.62 26.12 26.64
CA THR A 87 16.93 25.63 27.07
C THR A 87 17.46 24.54 26.12
N LEU A 88 18.73 24.16 26.24
CA LEU A 88 19.29 23.02 25.49
C LEU A 88 18.49 21.73 25.71
N ASP A 89 18.01 21.53 26.92
CA ASP A 89 17.19 20.38 27.31
C ASP A 89 15.79 20.44 26.69
N ASP A 90 15.22 21.64 26.50
CA ASP A 90 13.98 21.81 25.73
C ASP A 90 14.19 21.53 24.23
N LEU A 91 15.27 22.03 23.62
CA LEU A 91 15.60 21.70 22.23
C LEU A 91 15.81 20.19 22.06
N HIS A 92 16.49 19.54 23.01
CA HIS A 92 16.65 18.09 22.98
C HIS A 92 15.30 17.37 22.98
N ARG A 93 14.37 17.74 23.86
CA ARG A 93 13.02 17.15 23.85
C ARG A 93 12.25 17.43 22.58
N TYR A 94 12.38 18.63 22.01
CA TYR A 94 11.79 18.98 20.73
C TYR A 94 12.24 18.01 19.63
N LEU A 95 13.54 17.75 19.53
CA LEU A 95 14.10 16.88 18.49
C LEU A 95 13.56 15.43 18.56
N PHE A 96 13.20 14.96 19.75
CA PHE A 96 12.58 13.64 19.98
C PHE A 96 11.06 13.64 19.91
N SER A 97 10.41 14.80 19.74
CA SER A 97 8.95 14.88 19.73
C SER A 97 8.39 14.44 18.37
N PRO A 98 7.70 13.30 18.27
CA PRO A 98 7.11 12.86 17.00
C PRO A 98 5.95 13.76 16.56
N GLU A 99 5.37 14.55 17.47
CA GLU A 99 4.28 15.48 17.19
C GLU A 99 4.80 16.85 16.71
N LEU A 100 5.84 17.38 17.35
CA LEU A 100 6.37 18.72 17.05
C LEU A 100 7.49 18.70 15.99
N ASN A 101 8.20 17.58 15.89
CA ASN A 101 9.30 17.37 14.94
C ASN A 101 9.11 16.01 14.22
N PRO A 102 7.99 15.81 13.49
CA PRO A 102 7.77 14.57 12.77
C PRO A 102 8.80 14.40 11.65
N PRO A 103 9.31 13.18 11.40
CA PRO A 103 10.28 12.95 10.33
C PRO A 103 9.70 13.19 8.92
N ILE A 104 8.37 13.14 8.77
CA ILE A 104 7.61 13.38 7.55
C ILE A 104 6.33 14.11 7.95
N GLY A 105 5.97 15.18 7.24
CA GLY A 105 4.74 15.93 7.49
C GLY A 105 3.46 15.11 7.27
N ASP A 106 2.37 15.54 7.91
CA ASP A 106 1.04 14.92 7.87
C ASP A 106 0.12 15.50 6.78
N GLN A 107 0.54 16.59 6.12
CA GLN A 107 -0.23 17.24 5.07
C GLN A 107 0.02 16.62 3.68
N VAL A 108 -1.03 16.59 2.88
CA VAL A 108 -0.94 16.27 1.45
C VAL A 108 -0.33 17.48 0.73
N TYR A 109 0.77 17.25 0.02
CA TYR A 109 1.53 18.32 -0.64
C TYR A 109 1.76 18.09 -2.13
N GLN A 110 1.51 16.87 -2.62
CA GLN A 110 1.64 16.55 -4.04
C GLN A 110 0.37 16.98 -4.77
N ASP A 111 0.50 17.26 -6.07
CA ASP A 111 -0.65 17.47 -6.94
C ASP A 111 -1.51 16.20 -7.01
N MET A 112 -2.80 16.33 -6.69
CA MET A 112 -3.78 15.23 -6.63
C MET A 112 -4.80 15.27 -7.78
N THR A 113 -4.58 16.15 -8.76
CA THR A 113 -5.48 16.37 -9.92
C THR A 113 -5.07 15.57 -11.17
N ALA A 114 -3.96 14.85 -11.12
CA ALA A 114 -3.55 13.99 -12.23
C ALA A 114 -4.36 12.68 -12.23
N PRO A 115 -4.37 11.92 -13.34
CA PRO A 115 -5.06 10.63 -13.44
C PRO A 115 -4.59 9.61 -12.40
N LEU A 116 -5.46 8.69 -11.96
CA LEU A 116 -5.08 7.60 -11.03
C LEU A 116 -3.86 6.78 -11.48
N SER A 117 -3.64 6.61 -12.80
CA SER A 117 -2.46 5.92 -13.34
C SER A 117 -1.13 6.61 -12.99
N HIS A 118 -1.17 7.88 -12.57
CA HIS A 118 0.00 8.68 -12.19
C HIS A 118 0.38 8.56 -10.71
N TYR A 119 -0.33 7.74 -9.92
CA TYR A 119 -0.04 7.55 -8.50
C TYR A 119 0.29 6.09 -8.22
N PHE A 120 1.28 5.87 -7.37
CA PHE A 120 1.36 4.64 -6.60
C PHE A 120 0.23 4.64 -5.58
N THR A 121 -0.46 3.52 -5.46
CA THR A 121 -1.64 3.38 -4.60
C THR A 121 -1.36 2.34 -3.53
N TYR A 122 -1.73 2.66 -2.30
CA TYR A 122 -1.55 1.77 -1.16
C TYR A 122 -2.52 0.59 -1.27
N THR A 123 -2.02 -0.59 -1.67
CA THR A 123 -2.83 -1.75 -2.07
C THR A 123 -2.66 -2.96 -1.15
N GLY A 124 -3.78 -3.47 -0.61
CA GLY A 124 -3.87 -4.75 0.09
C GLY A 124 -4.11 -5.92 -0.86
N HIS A 125 -3.64 -7.10 -0.48
CA HIS A 125 -3.92 -8.40 -1.09
C HIS A 125 -4.70 -9.27 -0.10
N ASN A 126 -5.73 -9.98 -0.57
CA ASN A 126 -6.62 -10.83 0.26
C ASN A 126 -6.95 -10.18 1.60
N SER A 127 -7.57 -8.99 1.53
CA SER A 127 -7.65 -8.02 2.64
C SER A 127 -8.50 -8.51 3.81
N TYR A 128 -9.21 -9.61 3.63
CA TYR A 128 -10.07 -10.28 4.62
C TYR A 128 -9.30 -11.29 5.48
N LEU A 129 -8.10 -11.73 5.09
CA LEU A 129 -7.34 -12.77 5.82
C LEU A 129 -6.70 -12.22 7.11
N THR A 130 -6.87 -12.97 8.20
CA THR A 130 -6.26 -12.65 9.51
C THR A 130 -4.84 -13.18 9.67
N GLY A 131 -4.42 -14.15 8.84
CA GLY A 131 -3.11 -14.76 8.91
C GLY A 131 -2.65 -15.35 7.57
N ASN A 132 -2.32 -16.65 7.60
CA ASN A 132 -1.81 -17.41 6.46
C ASN A 132 -2.89 -17.69 5.38
N GLN A 133 -2.48 -18.08 4.18
CA GLN A 133 -3.36 -18.27 3.03
C GLN A 133 -4.16 -19.59 3.07
N ILE A 134 -3.91 -20.51 4.01
CA ILE A 134 -4.45 -21.87 3.96
C ILE A 134 -5.56 -22.10 4.98
N ASN A 135 -5.37 -21.72 6.23
CA ASN A 135 -6.25 -22.12 7.34
C ASN A 135 -6.45 -21.02 8.39
N SER A 136 -6.10 -19.78 8.07
CA SER A 136 -6.43 -18.66 8.94
C SER A 136 -7.88 -18.22 8.79
N ASP A 137 -8.38 -17.45 9.74
CA ASP A 137 -9.74 -16.94 9.66
C ASP A 137 -9.86 -15.77 8.67
N CYS A 138 -11.04 -15.64 8.05
CA CYS A 138 -11.43 -14.40 7.37
C CYS A 138 -12.25 -13.52 8.31
N SER A 139 -11.97 -12.22 8.32
CA SER A 139 -12.77 -11.27 9.09
C SER A 139 -12.68 -9.86 8.52
N VAL A 140 -13.52 -8.98 9.03
CA VAL A 140 -13.48 -7.55 8.71
C VAL A 140 -12.30 -6.82 9.37
N VAL A 141 -11.71 -7.40 10.43
CA VAL A 141 -10.69 -6.73 11.25
C VAL A 141 -9.44 -6.30 10.46
N PRO A 142 -8.85 -7.15 9.58
CA PRO A 142 -7.72 -6.75 8.75
C PRO A 142 -8.09 -5.64 7.74
N ILE A 143 -9.31 -5.65 7.19
CA ILE A 143 -9.82 -4.59 6.32
C ILE A 143 -9.86 -3.25 7.07
N ILE A 144 -10.43 -3.23 8.27
CA ILE A 144 -10.53 -2.03 9.13
C ILE A 144 -9.13 -1.50 9.45
N LYS A 145 -8.20 -2.39 9.85
CA LYS A 145 -6.81 -2.02 10.16
C LYS A 145 -6.09 -1.45 8.94
N ALA A 146 -6.31 -2.03 7.76
CA ALA A 146 -5.76 -1.56 6.50
C ALA A 146 -6.26 -0.14 6.16
N LEU A 147 -7.57 0.08 6.20
CA LEU A 147 -8.19 1.39 5.89
C LEU A 147 -7.73 2.48 6.87
N LYS A 148 -7.71 2.20 8.18
CA LYS A 148 -7.20 3.12 9.22
C LYS A 148 -5.72 3.44 9.08
N ARG A 149 -4.94 2.60 8.39
CA ARG A 149 -3.53 2.83 8.06
C ARG A 149 -3.35 3.63 6.76
N GLY A 150 -4.42 3.90 6.02
CA GLY A 150 -4.38 4.63 4.76
C GLY A 150 -4.37 3.73 3.50
N VAL A 151 -4.55 2.41 3.61
CA VAL A 151 -4.71 1.52 2.43
C VAL A 151 -5.92 1.99 1.62
N ARG A 152 -5.76 2.12 0.30
CA ARG A 152 -6.78 2.63 -0.63
C ARG A 152 -7.31 1.58 -1.60
N VAL A 153 -6.68 0.42 -1.69
CA VAL A 153 -7.21 -0.72 -2.45
C VAL A 153 -7.37 -1.92 -1.54
N VAL A 154 -8.59 -2.44 -1.44
CA VAL A 154 -8.91 -3.65 -0.68
C VAL A 154 -9.44 -4.73 -1.63
N GLU A 155 -9.13 -5.97 -1.32
CA GLU A 155 -9.51 -7.13 -2.13
C GLU A 155 -10.51 -8.02 -1.40
N LEU A 156 -11.56 -8.44 -2.11
CA LEU A 156 -12.60 -9.35 -1.64
C LEU A 156 -12.81 -10.46 -2.68
N ASP A 157 -12.65 -11.71 -2.24
CA ASP A 157 -12.83 -12.88 -3.09
C ASP A 157 -14.19 -13.48 -2.79
N MET A 158 -15.12 -13.36 -3.73
CA MET A 158 -16.53 -13.66 -3.51
C MET A 158 -16.86 -15.06 -4.02
N TRP A 159 -17.42 -15.87 -3.15
CA TRP A 159 -17.79 -17.25 -3.43
C TRP A 159 -19.25 -17.52 -3.06
N PRO A 160 -19.95 -18.38 -3.82
CA PRO A 160 -21.29 -18.83 -3.46
C PRO A 160 -21.31 -19.50 -2.08
N SER A 161 -22.38 -19.31 -1.33
CA SER A 161 -22.62 -19.99 -0.06
C SER A 161 -24.05 -20.52 0.00
N ASP A 162 -24.21 -21.67 0.64
CA ASP A 162 -25.53 -22.27 0.92
C ASP A 162 -26.31 -21.52 2.01
N ASP A 163 -25.74 -20.46 2.61
CA ASP A 163 -26.47 -19.64 3.58
C ASP A 163 -27.66 -18.89 2.97
N THR A 164 -28.78 -18.92 3.68
CA THR A 164 -30.08 -18.41 3.25
C THR A 164 -30.19 -16.89 3.24
N THR A 165 -29.29 -16.16 3.91
CA THR A 165 -29.41 -14.69 4.06
C THR A 165 -28.94 -13.97 2.80
N HIS A 166 -27.66 -14.09 2.46
CA HIS A 166 -27.06 -13.37 1.34
C HIS A 166 -26.50 -14.30 0.25
N GLY A 167 -26.27 -15.58 0.53
CA GLY A 167 -25.79 -16.57 -0.43
C GLY A 167 -24.38 -16.32 -0.98
N VAL A 168 -23.62 -15.38 -0.38
CA VAL A 168 -22.27 -15.00 -0.80
C VAL A 168 -21.38 -14.77 0.41
N HIS A 169 -20.23 -15.44 0.41
CA HIS A 169 -19.18 -15.29 1.40
C HIS A 169 -17.89 -14.78 0.77
N VAL A 170 -17.04 -14.21 1.61
CA VAL A 170 -15.67 -13.82 1.28
C VAL A 170 -14.70 -14.74 1.99
N TYR A 171 -13.86 -15.45 1.22
CA TYR A 171 -12.80 -16.32 1.71
C TYR A 171 -11.82 -16.70 0.59
N HIS A 172 -10.70 -17.31 0.97
CA HIS A 172 -9.73 -17.79 -0.01
C HIS A 172 -10.16 -19.17 -0.52
N GLY A 173 -10.59 -19.24 -1.78
CA GLY A 173 -11.14 -20.44 -2.41
C GLY A 173 -10.21 -21.65 -2.33
N TRP A 174 -10.79 -22.86 -2.30
CA TRP A 174 -10.04 -24.13 -2.27
C TRP A 174 -9.10 -24.30 -1.06
N THR A 175 -9.32 -23.53 0.01
CA THR A 175 -8.54 -23.62 1.25
C THR A 175 -9.44 -23.89 2.46
N LEU A 176 -8.83 -24.01 3.64
CA LEU A 176 -9.50 -24.22 4.93
C LEU A 176 -9.74 -22.89 5.68
N THR A 177 -9.64 -21.75 5.00
CA THR A 177 -9.93 -20.45 5.63
C THR A 177 -11.40 -20.34 6.01
N THR A 178 -11.70 -19.81 7.20
CA THR A 178 -13.09 -19.66 7.66
C THR A 178 -13.72 -18.44 7.00
N PRO A 179 -14.93 -18.54 6.41
CA PRO A 179 -15.51 -17.46 5.64
C PRO A 179 -16.09 -16.30 6.46
N VAL A 180 -16.21 -15.13 5.84
CA VAL A 180 -16.94 -13.97 6.38
C VAL A 180 -18.02 -13.52 5.39
N GLU A 181 -19.18 -13.09 5.89
CA GLU A 181 -20.26 -12.59 5.04
C GLU A 181 -19.85 -11.30 4.29
N ILE A 182 -20.19 -11.23 3.00
CA ILE A 182 -19.84 -10.07 2.17
C ILE A 182 -20.44 -8.77 2.71
N ILE A 183 -21.67 -8.80 3.24
CA ILE A 183 -22.34 -7.59 3.76
C ILE A 183 -21.54 -6.96 4.90
N LYS A 184 -21.00 -7.78 5.82
CA LYS A 184 -20.15 -7.32 6.92
C LYS A 184 -18.88 -6.62 6.40
N CYS A 185 -18.28 -7.15 5.34
CA CYS A 185 -17.14 -6.53 4.67
C CYS A 185 -17.51 -5.17 4.06
N LEU A 186 -18.62 -5.09 3.32
CA LEU A 186 -19.07 -3.84 2.68
C LEU A 186 -19.41 -2.77 3.72
N GLU A 187 -20.14 -3.11 4.78
CA GLU A 187 -20.48 -2.20 5.88
C GLU A 187 -19.23 -1.67 6.59
N SER A 188 -18.28 -2.56 6.88
CA SER A 188 -17.00 -2.17 7.50
C SER A 188 -16.18 -1.24 6.59
N ILE A 189 -16.22 -1.46 5.27
CA ILE A 189 -15.60 -0.55 4.31
C ILE A 189 -16.31 0.80 4.30
N ARG A 190 -17.66 0.84 4.28
CA ARG A 190 -18.45 2.08 4.33
C ARG A 190 -18.05 2.93 5.55
N GLU A 191 -17.96 2.31 6.72
CA GLU A 191 -17.65 3.02 7.97
C GLU A 191 -16.21 3.59 8.00
N HIS A 192 -15.24 2.87 7.43
CA HIS A 192 -13.83 3.19 7.63
C HIS A 192 -13.10 3.68 6.37
N ALA A 193 -13.72 3.65 5.20
CA ALA A 193 -13.10 3.98 3.92
C ALA A 193 -12.33 5.30 3.98
N PHE A 194 -12.91 6.33 4.57
CA PHE A 194 -12.33 7.68 4.59
C PHE A 194 -11.80 8.12 5.97
N SER A 195 -11.59 7.18 6.89
CA SER A 195 -11.13 7.47 8.25
C SER A 195 -9.70 8.04 8.32
N ALA A 196 -8.82 7.61 7.41
CA ALA A 196 -7.43 8.04 7.34
C ALA A 196 -7.13 9.01 6.18
N SER A 197 -8.01 9.08 5.18
CA SER A 197 -7.77 9.84 3.94
C SER A 197 -9.09 10.12 3.22
N PRO A 198 -9.30 11.33 2.64
CA PRO A 198 -10.50 11.63 1.87
C PRO A 198 -10.47 11.05 0.44
N TYR A 199 -9.31 10.57 -0.02
CA TYR A 199 -9.14 10.07 -1.39
C TYR A 199 -9.80 8.71 -1.62
N PRO A 200 -10.15 8.38 -2.87
CA PRO A 200 -11.00 7.23 -3.20
C PRO A 200 -10.47 5.90 -2.66
N VAL A 201 -11.40 5.00 -2.33
CA VAL A 201 -11.11 3.59 -2.04
C VAL A 201 -11.57 2.73 -3.22
N ILE A 202 -10.68 1.87 -3.69
CA ILE A 202 -10.95 0.90 -4.77
C ILE A 202 -11.17 -0.47 -4.12
N ILE A 203 -12.29 -1.11 -4.43
CA ILE A 203 -12.56 -2.49 -4.04
C ILE A 203 -12.29 -3.36 -5.26
N THR A 204 -11.27 -4.20 -5.17
CA THR A 204 -11.01 -5.22 -6.19
C THR A 204 -11.79 -6.48 -5.85
N LEU A 205 -12.72 -6.87 -6.72
CA LEU A 205 -13.51 -8.09 -6.53
C LEU A 205 -12.89 -9.22 -7.34
N GLU A 206 -12.63 -10.35 -6.69
CA GLU A 206 -12.41 -11.61 -7.37
C GLU A 206 -13.74 -12.38 -7.39
N ASP A 207 -14.35 -12.44 -8.57
CA ASP A 207 -15.73 -12.89 -8.76
C ASP A 207 -15.79 -14.36 -9.21
N HIS A 208 -16.27 -15.22 -8.30
CA HIS A 208 -16.56 -16.64 -8.56
C HIS A 208 -18.08 -16.93 -8.55
N LEU A 209 -18.91 -15.90 -8.76
CA LEU A 209 -20.36 -15.96 -8.58
C LEU A 209 -21.10 -16.26 -9.88
N THR A 210 -22.27 -16.91 -9.74
CA THR A 210 -23.26 -17.03 -10.82
C THR A 210 -23.92 -15.68 -11.13
N PRO A 211 -24.52 -15.47 -12.31
CA PRO A 211 -25.16 -14.19 -12.66
C PRO A 211 -26.24 -13.71 -11.68
N ASP A 212 -27.00 -14.62 -11.06
CA ASP A 212 -28.02 -14.27 -10.06
C ASP A 212 -27.38 -13.77 -8.75
N LEU A 213 -26.27 -14.37 -8.34
CA LEU A 213 -25.50 -13.92 -7.19
C LEU A 213 -24.76 -12.61 -7.49
N GLN A 214 -24.25 -12.41 -8.71
CA GLN A 214 -23.68 -11.13 -9.15
C GLN A 214 -24.71 -10.00 -9.07
N ALA A 215 -25.94 -10.24 -9.53
CA ALA A 215 -27.06 -9.30 -9.41
C ALA A 215 -27.34 -8.95 -7.94
N LYS A 216 -27.34 -9.95 -7.05
CA LYS A 216 -27.53 -9.76 -5.61
C LYS A 216 -26.39 -8.94 -5.00
N VAL A 217 -25.14 -9.23 -5.35
CA VAL A 217 -23.98 -8.44 -4.90
C VAL A 217 -24.04 -7.00 -5.42
N ALA A 218 -24.46 -6.79 -6.67
CA ALA A 218 -24.65 -5.44 -7.21
C ALA A 218 -25.66 -4.62 -6.38
N GLN A 219 -26.76 -5.27 -5.96
CA GLN A 219 -27.75 -4.65 -5.06
C GLN A 219 -27.13 -4.32 -3.70
N LEU A 220 -26.40 -5.26 -3.08
CA LEU A 220 -25.72 -5.03 -1.79
C LEU A 220 -24.73 -3.87 -1.87
N ILE A 221 -23.86 -3.84 -2.89
CA ILE A 221 -22.89 -2.76 -3.10
C ILE A 221 -23.61 -1.41 -3.26
N THR A 222 -24.67 -1.37 -4.08
CA THR A 222 -25.45 -0.15 -4.33
C THR A 222 -26.13 0.36 -3.06
N GLN A 223 -26.76 -0.53 -2.29
CA GLN A 223 -27.44 -0.19 -1.04
C GLN A 223 -26.48 0.18 0.08
N THR A 224 -25.31 -0.46 0.15
CA THR A 224 -24.33 -0.17 1.20
C THR A 224 -23.60 1.13 0.96
N PHE A 225 -23.21 1.44 -0.28
CA PHE A 225 -22.38 2.64 -0.54
C PHE A 225 -23.18 3.85 -1.01
N GLU A 226 -24.40 3.69 -1.52
CA GLU A 226 -25.30 4.80 -1.88
C GLU A 226 -24.58 5.89 -2.70
N ASP A 227 -24.51 7.11 -2.17
CA ASP A 227 -23.86 8.27 -2.77
C ASP A 227 -22.33 8.17 -2.79
N MET A 228 -21.73 7.34 -1.94
CA MET A 228 -20.28 7.09 -1.97
C MET A 228 -19.88 6.28 -3.21
N LEU A 229 -20.78 5.51 -3.81
CA LEU A 229 -20.44 4.67 -4.96
C LEU A 229 -20.20 5.50 -6.22
N PHE A 230 -19.07 5.28 -6.90
CA PHE A 230 -18.79 5.88 -8.18
C PHE A 230 -19.27 4.99 -9.34
N TYR A 231 -20.02 5.59 -10.25
CA TYR A 231 -20.48 4.96 -11.49
C TYR A 231 -19.71 5.54 -12.68
N PRO A 232 -19.20 4.71 -13.59
CA PRO A 232 -18.57 5.20 -14.82
C PRO A 232 -19.61 5.89 -15.72
N GLN A 233 -19.30 7.08 -16.23
CA GLN A 233 -20.17 7.81 -17.16
C GLN A 233 -20.15 7.25 -18.59
N SER A 234 -19.11 6.48 -18.93
CA SER A 234 -18.88 5.87 -20.24
C SER A 234 -18.10 4.57 -20.06
N GLU A 235 -18.40 3.55 -20.88
CA GLU A 235 -17.63 2.30 -20.91
C GLU A 235 -16.21 2.49 -21.49
N ARG A 236 -15.99 3.56 -22.28
CA ARG A 236 -14.69 3.87 -22.90
C ARG A 236 -14.12 5.15 -22.29
N LEU A 237 -13.20 4.98 -21.35
CA LEU A 237 -12.42 6.06 -20.74
C LEU A 237 -11.06 6.17 -21.45
N LYS A 238 -10.72 7.37 -21.93
CA LYS A 238 -9.39 7.64 -22.52
C LYS A 238 -8.29 7.77 -21.46
N GLU A 239 -8.70 8.12 -20.25
CA GLU A 239 -7.84 8.39 -19.10
C GLU A 239 -8.63 8.13 -17.81
N PHE A 240 -7.94 7.79 -16.72
CA PHE A 240 -8.59 7.65 -15.42
C PHE A 240 -8.87 9.01 -14.79
N HIS A 241 -9.97 9.11 -14.03
CA HIS A 241 -10.22 10.22 -13.13
C HIS A 241 -9.08 10.43 -12.13
N SER A 242 -8.99 11.63 -11.57
CA SER A 242 -7.99 11.96 -10.56
C SER A 242 -8.41 11.57 -9.15
N PRO A 243 -7.46 11.36 -8.20
CA PRO A 243 -7.80 11.21 -6.79
C PRO A 243 -8.66 12.36 -6.26
N GLU A 244 -8.39 13.61 -6.70
CA GLU A 244 -9.13 14.80 -6.28
C GLU A 244 -10.61 14.76 -6.71
N GLU A 245 -10.89 14.42 -7.98
CA GLU A 245 -12.26 14.28 -8.52
C GLU A 245 -13.07 13.19 -7.81
N LEU A 246 -12.37 12.16 -7.32
CA LEU A 246 -12.95 10.97 -6.73
C LEU A 246 -12.93 10.98 -5.19
N LYS A 247 -12.71 12.15 -4.58
CA LYS A 247 -12.78 12.27 -3.12
C LYS A 247 -14.10 11.73 -2.58
N HIS A 248 -14.00 10.97 -1.49
CA HIS A 248 -15.10 10.30 -0.82
C HIS A 248 -15.87 9.30 -1.70
N ARG A 249 -15.25 8.79 -2.78
CA ARG A 249 -15.85 7.76 -3.64
C ARG A 249 -15.27 6.36 -3.42
N ILE A 250 -16.15 5.37 -3.52
CA ILE A 250 -15.86 3.94 -3.59
C ILE A 250 -15.94 3.51 -5.06
N ILE A 251 -14.91 2.80 -5.53
CA ILE A 251 -14.74 2.41 -6.93
C ILE A 251 -14.66 0.89 -7.01
N ILE A 252 -15.48 0.27 -7.84
CA ILE A 252 -15.41 -1.18 -8.07
C ILE A 252 -14.46 -1.48 -9.23
N SER A 253 -13.54 -2.42 -9.00
CA SER A 253 -12.63 -2.94 -10.02
C SER A 253 -12.72 -4.46 -10.09
N THR A 254 -13.12 -4.98 -11.25
CA THR A 254 -13.20 -6.43 -11.49
C THR A 254 -13.11 -6.74 -12.98
N LYS A 255 -13.05 -8.02 -13.33
CA LYS A 255 -13.20 -8.48 -14.71
C LYS A 255 -14.67 -8.30 -15.12
N PRO A 256 -14.98 -7.86 -16.35
CA PRO A 256 -16.33 -7.92 -16.87
C PRO A 256 -16.88 -9.36 -16.77
N PRO A 257 -18.18 -9.55 -16.47
CA PRO A 257 -18.82 -10.86 -16.50
C PRO A 257 -18.61 -11.54 -17.85
N LYS A 258 -18.40 -12.88 -17.85
CA LYS A 258 -18.37 -13.65 -19.09
C LYS A 258 -19.76 -13.63 -19.70
N GLU A 259 -19.92 -13.05 -20.89
CA GLU A 259 -21.18 -13.15 -21.65
C GLU A 259 -21.34 -14.59 -22.14
N TYR A 260 -21.97 -15.44 -21.32
CA TYR A 260 -22.35 -16.78 -21.76
C TYR A 260 -23.48 -16.65 -22.79
N LEU A 261 -23.14 -16.85 -24.06
CA LEU A 261 -24.10 -17.03 -25.15
C LEU A 261 -25.03 -18.22 -24.81
N LYS A 262 -26.24 -17.92 -24.32
CA LYS A 262 -27.39 -18.83 -24.46
C LYS A 262 -27.83 -18.82 -25.92
N ALA A 263 -27.04 -19.46 -26.78
CA ALA A 263 -27.42 -19.80 -28.14
C ALA A 263 -27.16 -21.30 -28.38
N LYS A 264 -27.67 -22.16 -27.49
CA LYS A 264 -27.84 -23.61 -27.71
C LYS A 264 -28.93 -24.14 -26.76
N SER A 265 -30.13 -23.58 -26.84
CA SER A 265 -31.31 -24.41 -26.60
C SER A 265 -31.58 -25.18 -27.89
N GLU A 266 -31.74 -26.50 -27.76
CA GLU A 266 -32.00 -27.49 -28.82
C GLU A 266 -30.76 -28.14 -29.47
N LYS A 267 -30.10 -29.02 -28.72
CA LYS A 267 -29.92 -30.44 -29.09
C LYS A 267 -29.33 -31.20 -27.89
N GLY A 268 -29.93 -32.36 -27.60
CA GLY A 268 -29.78 -33.10 -26.34
C GLY A 268 -28.40 -33.69 -26.03
N TYR A 269 -28.20 -33.92 -24.73
CA TYR A 269 -27.32 -34.86 -24.02
C TYR A 269 -26.17 -35.55 -24.78
N GLU A 270 -24.93 -35.40 -24.28
CA GLU A 270 -24.32 -36.31 -23.28
C GLU A 270 -23.13 -35.64 -22.55
N PRO A 271 -22.80 -36.05 -21.30
CA PRO A 271 -21.80 -35.38 -20.48
C PRO A 271 -20.39 -35.96 -20.71
N HIS A 272 -19.53 -35.22 -21.40
CA HIS A 272 -18.08 -35.45 -21.29
C HIS A 272 -17.57 -34.80 -20.01
N LYS A 273 -17.20 -35.65 -19.04
CA LYS A 273 -16.35 -35.28 -17.91
C LYS A 273 -14.96 -34.96 -18.46
N GLU A 274 -14.58 -33.70 -18.48
CA GLU A 274 -13.19 -33.29 -18.53
C GLU A 274 -12.79 -32.81 -17.14
N ASN A 275 -11.69 -33.39 -16.64
CA ASN A 275 -11.10 -33.10 -15.35
C ASN A 275 -10.43 -31.71 -15.41
N ASP A 276 -10.98 -30.73 -14.69
CA ASP A 276 -10.19 -29.62 -14.18
C ASP A 276 -9.32 -30.17 -13.04
N SER A 277 -8.09 -30.59 -13.35
CA SER A 277 -7.04 -30.74 -12.35
C SER A 277 -6.13 -29.53 -12.41
N ASP A 278 -6.45 -28.52 -11.59
CA ASP A 278 -5.46 -27.58 -11.09
C ASP A 278 -4.52 -28.36 -10.16
N GLU A 279 -3.46 -28.98 -10.71
CA GLU A 279 -2.37 -29.51 -9.91
C GLU A 279 -1.46 -28.37 -9.43
N ASP A 280 -1.87 -27.72 -8.35
CA ASP A 280 -0.96 -27.05 -7.42
C ASP A 280 -0.09 -28.12 -6.73
N ALA A 281 0.98 -28.54 -7.42
CA ALA A 281 1.89 -29.56 -6.93
C ALA A 281 2.80 -29.03 -5.79
N TRP A 282 2.38 -29.30 -4.56
CA TRP A 282 3.26 -29.35 -3.39
C TRP A 282 4.17 -30.59 -3.48
N ALA A 283 5.48 -30.34 -3.25
CA ALA A 283 6.60 -31.28 -3.04
C ALA A 283 7.36 -31.82 -4.27
N LYS A 284 8.54 -31.22 -4.54
CA LYS A 284 9.87 -31.84 -4.33
C LYS A 284 11.02 -30.85 -4.62
N ALA A 285 12.10 -30.99 -3.85
CA ALA A 285 13.37 -30.25 -4.01
C ALA A 285 14.29 -30.93 -5.08
N PRO A 286 15.36 -30.26 -5.57
CA PRO A 286 15.81 -30.32 -6.96
C PRO A 286 16.89 -31.39 -7.24
N PRO A 287 17.31 -31.53 -8.52
CA PRO A 287 18.61 -30.94 -8.85
C PRO A 287 18.64 -30.16 -10.19
N ASP A 288 19.67 -29.31 -10.29
CA ASP A 288 20.10 -28.52 -11.44
C ASP A 288 20.05 -29.29 -12.77
N THR A 289 19.66 -28.62 -13.86
CA THR A 289 20.47 -28.41 -15.07
C THR A 289 19.75 -27.41 -15.98
N THR A 290 20.52 -26.48 -16.54
CA THR A 290 20.18 -25.54 -17.60
C THR A 290 19.44 -26.17 -18.79
N THR A 291 18.37 -25.53 -19.28
CA THR A 291 18.05 -25.46 -20.72
C THR A 291 16.96 -24.42 -20.95
N ASP A 292 17.19 -23.56 -21.94
CA ASP A 292 16.20 -22.65 -22.53
C ASP A 292 15.03 -23.47 -23.08
N GLN A 293 13.82 -23.26 -22.55
CA GLN A 293 12.58 -23.71 -23.18
C GLN A 293 11.47 -22.67 -23.03
N ASP A 294 10.73 -22.56 -24.13
CA ASP A 294 9.71 -21.60 -24.45
C ASP A 294 8.57 -21.52 -23.42
N VAL A 295 7.97 -20.35 -23.37
CA VAL A 295 6.83 -20.06 -22.51
C VAL A 295 5.61 -20.75 -23.10
N ASP A 296 5.22 -21.90 -22.54
CA ASP A 296 3.91 -22.49 -22.80
C ASP A 296 2.82 -21.49 -22.39
N THR A 297 2.30 -20.82 -23.40
CA THR A 297 1.06 -20.05 -23.34
C THR A 297 0.16 -20.66 -24.42
N SER A 298 -0.35 -21.85 -24.15
CA SER A 298 -1.40 -22.47 -24.96
C SER A 298 -2.75 -22.09 -24.35
N ASP A 299 -3.27 -20.97 -24.84
CA ASP A 299 -4.72 -20.71 -24.88
C ASP A 299 -4.96 -19.82 -26.09
N SER A 300 -5.05 -20.47 -27.25
CA SER A 300 -5.58 -19.83 -28.45
C SER A 300 -7.09 -19.94 -28.39
N ASP A 301 -7.73 -18.87 -27.92
CA ASP A 301 -9.15 -18.66 -28.19
C ASP A 301 -9.30 -17.34 -28.93
N SER A 302 -9.36 -17.47 -30.25
CA SER A 302 -9.73 -16.38 -31.17
C SER A 302 -11.24 -16.28 -31.19
N SER A 303 -11.81 -15.44 -30.34
CA SER A 303 -13.16 -14.93 -30.55
C SER A 303 -13.10 -13.43 -30.77
N LEU A 304 -13.62 -13.06 -31.93
CA LEU A 304 -13.88 -11.70 -32.37
C LEU A 304 -14.95 -11.12 -31.45
N ASP A 305 -14.56 -10.15 -30.62
CA ASP A 305 -15.50 -9.29 -29.91
C ASP A 305 -16.08 -8.31 -30.95
N GLU A 306 -17.04 -8.78 -31.77
CA GLU A 306 -17.91 -7.88 -32.51
C GLU A 306 -18.91 -7.26 -31.54
N ASP A 307 -18.76 -5.94 -31.36
CA ASP A 307 -19.73 -5.04 -30.72
C ASP A 307 -21.13 -5.29 -31.32
N ASN A 308 -21.99 -6.03 -30.62
CA ASN A 308 -23.43 -6.01 -30.88
C ASN A 308 -24.19 -5.93 -29.55
N ASP A 309 -24.61 -4.69 -29.27
CA ASP A 309 -25.46 -4.31 -28.16
C ASP A 309 -26.81 -5.02 -28.27
N ASP A 310 -27.08 -5.92 -27.33
CA ASP A 310 -28.45 -6.18 -26.91
C ASP A 310 -28.50 -6.57 -25.42
N CYS A 311 -28.79 -5.58 -24.56
CA CYS A 311 -29.12 -5.76 -23.13
C CYS A 311 -30.63 -6.05 -22.95
N ASP A 312 -31.46 -5.98 -23.99
CA ASP A 312 -32.93 -6.06 -23.86
C ASP A 312 -33.48 -7.48 -23.60
N SER A 313 -32.65 -8.52 -23.62
CA SER A 313 -33.08 -9.92 -23.42
C SER A 313 -32.51 -10.61 -22.16
N ARG A 314 -31.89 -9.86 -21.24
CA ARG A 314 -31.19 -10.41 -20.07
C ARG A 314 -32.00 -10.24 -18.77
N PRO A 315 -31.83 -11.10 -17.74
CA PRO A 315 -32.37 -10.81 -16.42
C PRO A 315 -31.81 -9.47 -15.92
N PRO A 316 -32.65 -8.56 -15.40
CA PRO A 316 -32.27 -7.15 -15.15
C PRO A 316 -30.99 -6.94 -14.33
N GLY A 317 -30.62 -7.90 -13.48
CA GLY A 317 -29.53 -7.75 -12.51
C GLY A 317 -28.10 -7.95 -13.03
N ALA A 318 -27.90 -8.67 -14.15
CA ALA A 318 -26.56 -8.89 -14.70
C ALA A 318 -26.00 -7.63 -15.41
N CYS A 319 -26.88 -6.87 -16.10
CA CYS A 319 -26.51 -5.53 -16.63
C CYS A 319 -26.15 -4.56 -15.47
N THR A 320 -26.78 -4.70 -14.29
CA THR A 320 -26.47 -3.87 -13.11
C THR A 320 -25.09 -4.15 -12.54
N TYR A 321 -24.63 -5.40 -12.45
CA TYR A 321 -23.28 -5.69 -11.92
C TYR A 321 -22.18 -5.12 -12.82
N LYS A 322 -22.31 -5.26 -14.14
CA LYS A 322 -21.37 -4.69 -15.12
C LYS A 322 -21.30 -3.16 -15.03
N SER A 323 -22.44 -2.49 -14.83
CA SER A 323 -22.49 -1.01 -14.76
C SER A 323 -21.81 -0.42 -13.52
N LEU A 324 -21.55 -1.22 -12.47
CA LEU A 324 -20.77 -0.78 -11.31
C LEU A 324 -19.26 -0.74 -11.58
N ILE A 325 -18.79 -1.43 -12.62
CA ILE A 325 -17.36 -1.64 -12.85
C ILE A 325 -16.73 -0.39 -13.46
N ALA A 326 -16.10 0.42 -12.62
CA ALA A 326 -15.42 1.64 -13.07
C ALA A 326 -13.98 1.38 -13.55
N ILE A 327 -13.30 0.37 -13.02
CA ILE A 327 -11.94 -0.02 -13.46
C ILE A 327 -11.95 -1.47 -13.94
N HIS A 328 -12.01 -1.64 -15.26
CA HIS A 328 -12.04 -2.95 -15.92
C HIS A 328 -10.68 -3.66 -15.85
N ALA A 329 -10.69 -4.86 -15.27
CA ALA A 329 -9.55 -5.76 -15.30
C ALA A 329 -9.54 -6.57 -16.60
N GLY A 330 -8.47 -6.42 -17.39
CA GLY A 330 -8.25 -7.22 -18.59
C GLY A 330 -7.48 -8.50 -18.29
N LYS A 331 -7.73 -9.55 -19.09
CA LYS A 331 -6.81 -10.69 -19.19
C LYS A 331 -5.68 -10.33 -20.16
N PRO A 332 -4.42 -10.71 -19.88
CA PRO A 332 -3.38 -10.68 -20.89
C PRO A 332 -3.80 -11.62 -22.03
N LYS A 333 -4.00 -11.09 -23.25
CA LYS A 333 -4.20 -11.88 -24.46
C LYS A 333 -2.87 -11.95 -25.23
N GLY A 334 -2.49 -13.13 -25.70
CA GLY A 334 -1.25 -13.34 -26.45
C GLY A 334 0.03 -13.21 -25.60
N GLY A 335 1.17 -12.97 -26.27
CA GLY A 335 2.45 -12.78 -25.62
C GLY A 335 2.51 -11.52 -24.76
N LEU A 336 3.53 -11.41 -23.91
CA LEU A 336 3.68 -10.30 -22.96
C LEU A 336 3.65 -8.91 -23.64
N LYS A 337 4.26 -8.79 -24.82
CA LYS A 337 4.27 -7.55 -25.62
C LYS A 337 2.86 -7.11 -26.01
N GLU A 338 2.00 -8.07 -26.31
CA GLU A 338 0.63 -7.83 -26.77
C GLU A 338 -0.27 -7.47 -25.57
N ALA A 339 -0.05 -8.14 -24.44
CA ALA A 339 -0.68 -7.81 -23.17
C ALA A 339 -0.32 -6.39 -22.68
N LEU A 340 0.91 -5.93 -22.91
CA LEU A 340 1.40 -4.61 -22.54
C LEU A 340 1.14 -3.52 -23.60
N LYS A 341 0.45 -3.86 -24.70
CA LYS A 341 0.08 -2.88 -25.73
C LYS A 341 -0.81 -1.79 -25.14
N VAL A 342 -0.49 -0.54 -25.47
CA VAL A 342 -1.26 0.65 -25.05
C VAL A 342 -2.27 1.01 -26.13
N GLU A 343 -3.53 1.14 -25.74
CA GLU A 343 -4.61 1.67 -26.57
C GLU A 343 -4.87 3.14 -26.22
N LEU A 344 -4.86 4.05 -27.20
CA LEU A 344 -4.93 5.49 -26.94
C LEU A 344 -6.31 5.98 -26.50
N GLU A 345 -7.36 5.22 -26.81
CA GLU A 345 -8.76 5.59 -26.57
C GLU A 345 -9.40 4.80 -25.43
N LYS A 346 -8.62 3.91 -24.78
CA LYS A 346 -9.12 3.01 -23.74
C LYS A 346 -8.06 2.73 -22.70
N VAL A 347 -8.33 3.10 -21.45
CA VAL A 347 -7.55 2.65 -20.30
C VAL A 347 -8.06 1.32 -19.77
N ARG A 348 -7.14 0.51 -19.24
CA ARG A 348 -7.45 -0.76 -18.59
C ARG A 348 -6.56 -1.01 -17.39
N ARG A 349 -6.96 -1.99 -16.58
CA ARG A 349 -6.10 -2.58 -15.54
C ARG A 349 -5.61 -3.95 -15.99
N LEU A 350 -4.32 -4.23 -15.82
CA LEU A 350 -3.74 -5.57 -15.94
C LEU A 350 -3.29 -6.05 -14.56
N SER A 351 -3.41 -7.35 -14.29
CA SER A 351 -2.88 -7.98 -13.07
C SER A 351 -1.81 -9.01 -13.42
N LEU A 352 -0.65 -8.94 -12.76
CA LEU A 352 0.45 -9.91 -12.90
C LEU A 352 0.86 -10.45 -11.53
N SER A 353 1.25 -11.72 -11.46
CA SER A 353 1.94 -12.22 -10.27
C SER A 353 3.32 -11.58 -10.15
N GLU A 354 3.91 -11.59 -8.95
CA GLU A 354 5.27 -11.08 -8.74
C GLU A 354 6.30 -11.70 -9.70
N GLN A 355 6.15 -13.00 -10.02
CA GLN A 355 7.06 -13.74 -10.90
C GLN A 355 6.87 -13.31 -12.37
N ALA A 356 5.62 -13.13 -12.79
CA ALA A 356 5.31 -12.63 -14.13
C ALA A 356 5.83 -11.20 -14.31
N LEU A 357 5.72 -10.35 -13.27
CA LEU A 357 6.34 -9.02 -13.28
C LEU A 357 7.87 -9.11 -13.36
N GLU A 358 8.53 -9.97 -12.57
CA GLU A 358 9.99 -10.12 -12.62
C GLU A 358 10.47 -10.49 -14.03
N LYS A 359 9.77 -11.42 -14.69
CA LYS A 359 10.03 -11.78 -16.09
C LYS A 359 9.76 -10.62 -17.05
N ALA A 360 8.67 -9.87 -16.84
CA ALA A 360 8.34 -8.73 -17.68
C ALA A 360 9.33 -7.57 -17.53
N ALA A 361 9.76 -7.27 -16.31
CA ALA A 361 10.79 -6.27 -16.01
C ALA A 361 12.14 -6.63 -16.63
N SER A 362 12.51 -7.92 -16.62
CA SER A 362 13.79 -8.36 -17.18
C SER A 362 13.81 -8.33 -18.71
N SER A 363 12.71 -8.72 -19.35
CA SER A 363 12.65 -8.88 -20.82
C SER A 363 12.03 -7.70 -21.57
N HIS A 364 11.07 -6.99 -20.98
CA HIS A 364 10.23 -5.96 -21.62
C HIS A 364 10.03 -4.73 -20.71
N GLY A 365 11.04 -4.36 -19.90
CA GLY A 365 10.91 -3.32 -18.88
C GLY A 365 10.39 -1.96 -19.39
N THR A 366 10.83 -1.51 -20.56
CA THR A 366 10.36 -0.26 -21.17
C THR A 366 8.91 -0.36 -21.66
N ASP A 367 8.44 -1.53 -22.08
CA ASP A 367 7.04 -1.76 -22.42
C ASP A 367 6.16 -1.72 -21.17
N VAL A 368 6.64 -2.24 -20.04
CA VAL A 368 5.94 -2.13 -18.74
C VAL A 368 5.79 -0.66 -18.33
N ILE A 369 6.85 0.14 -18.46
CA ILE A 369 6.81 1.57 -18.14
C ILE A 369 5.85 2.31 -19.08
N ARG A 370 5.92 2.04 -20.38
CA ARG A 370 4.98 2.63 -21.35
C ARG A 370 3.53 2.28 -21.03
N PHE A 371 3.28 1.02 -20.65
CA PHE A 371 1.96 0.58 -20.21
C PHE A 371 1.47 1.37 -18.99
N THR A 372 2.31 1.49 -17.95
CA THR A 372 1.92 2.12 -16.68
C THR A 372 1.82 3.65 -16.75
N GLN A 373 2.27 4.31 -17.82
CA GLN A 373 2.01 5.75 -18.00
C GLN A 373 0.50 6.04 -18.07
N ARG A 374 -0.27 5.19 -18.76
CA ARG A 374 -1.71 5.41 -18.98
C ARG A 374 -2.60 4.38 -18.29
N ASN A 375 -2.13 3.14 -18.17
CA ASN A 375 -2.89 2.03 -17.62
C ASN A 375 -2.48 1.76 -16.17
N ILE A 376 -3.32 0.98 -15.47
CA ILE A 376 -3.00 0.52 -14.11
C ILE A 376 -2.44 -0.90 -14.20
N LEU A 377 -1.28 -1.12 -13.58
CA LEU A 377 -0.72 -2.44 -13.35
C LEU A 377 -0.87 -2.81 -11.88
N ARG A 378 -1.60 -3.90 -11.64
CA ARG A 378 -1.67 -4.58 -10.34
C ARG A 378 -0.68 -5.73 -10.30
N VAL A 379 0.05 -5.81 -9.20
CA VAL A 379 1.03 -6.87 -8.94
C VAL A 379 0.62 -7.55 -7.64
N TYR A 380 0.58 -8.87 -7.61
CA TYR A 380 0.15 -9.62 -6.43
C TYR A 380 1.13 -10.74 -6.05
N PRO A 381 1.18 -11.15 -4.76
CA PRO A 381 2.05 -12.22 -4.31
C PRO A 381 1.74 -13.55 -5.03
N LYS A 382 2.76 -14.37 -5.29
CA LYS A 382 2.57 -15.72 -5.83
C LYS A 382 1.88 -16.65 -4.83
N GLY A 383 1.12 -17.64 -5.33
CA GLY A 383 0.38 -18.60 -4.50
C GLY A 383 1.25 -19.40 -3.52
N THR A 384 2.51 -19.67 -3.86
CA THR A 384 3.46 -20.37 -2.96
C THR A 384 3.83 -19.59 -1.69
N ARG A 385 3.41 -18.33 -1.53
CA ARG A 385 3.57 -17.53 -0.29
C ARG A 385 2.48 -17.86 0.73
N LEU A 386 2.40 -19.15 1.08
CA LEU A 386 1.37 -19.71 1.95
C LEU A 386 1.33 -19.06 3.35
N ASN A 387 2.47 -18.59 3.84
CA ASN A 387 2.61 -17.87 5.12
C ASN A 387 2.27 -16.38 5.05
N SER A 388 1.70 -15.89 3.95
CA SER A 388 1.39 -14.47 3.73
C SER A 388 2.63 -13.55 3.78
N SER A 389 3.81 -14.08 3.42
CA SER A 389 4.99 -13.24 3.20
C SER A 389 4.80 -12.30 2.00
N ASN A 390 5.64 -11.25 1.92
CA ASN A 390 5.58 -10.27 0.85
C ASN A 390 6.85 -10.28 -0.01
N TYR A 391 6.71 -9.81 -1.25
CA TYR A 391 7.77 -9.71 -2.25
C TYR A 391 8.45 -8.33 -2.24
N ASN A 392 9.51 -8.15 -3.02
CA ASN A 392 10.20 -6.86 -3.10
C ASN A 392 9.35 -5.86 -3.94
N PRO A 393 8.82 -4.77 -3.36
CA PRO A 393 7.92 -3.88 -4.08
C PRO A 393 8.66 -3.01 -5.11
N LEU A 394 9.99 -2.87 -4.97
CA LEU A 394 10.80 -2.00 -5.81
C LEU A 394 10.72 -2.37 -7.30
N ILE A 395 10.61 -3.67 -7.62
CA ILE A 395 10.49 -4.11 -9.03
C ILE A 395 9.25 -3.50 -9.67
N GLY A 396 8.12 -3.48 -8.96
CA GLY A 396 6.89 -2.84 -9.43
C GLY A 396 7.03 -1.33 -9.55
N TRP A 397 7.47 -0.66 -8.48
CA TRP A 397 7.54 0.80 -8.46
C TRP A 397 8.56 1.37 -9.46
N MET A 398 9.70 0.71 -9.67
CA MET A 398 10.69 1.11 -10.68
C MET A 398 10.15 1.06 -12.11
N HIS A 399 9.14 0.23 -12.37
CA HIS A 399 8.47 0.11 -13.67
C HIS A 399 7.10 0.82 -13.68
N GLY A 400 6.82 1.64 -12.68
CA GLY A 400 5.61 2.48 -12.61
C GLY A 400 4.33 1.75 -12.20
N ALA A 401 4.40 0.49 -11.75
CA ALA A 401 3.23 -0.27 -11.30
C ALA A 401 2.57 0.40 -10.09
N GLN A 402 1.28 0.69 -10.21
CA GLN A 402 0.53 1.51 -9.26
C GLN A 402 0.01 0.68 -8.08
N MET A 403 -0.54 -0.50 -8.36
CA MET A 403 -1.19 -1.36 -7.39
C MET A 403 -0.28 -2.53 -7.00
N VAL A 404 0.75 -2.25 -6.22
CA VAL A 404 1.66 -3.29 -5.69
C VAL A 404 1.03 -3.88 -4.43
N ALA A 405 0.26 -4.96 -4.59
CA ALA A 405 -0.58 -5.55 -3.56
C ALA A 405 0.20 -6.37 -2.54
N PHE A 406 -0.04 -6.13 -1.26
CA PHE A 406 0.67 -6.74 -0.13
C PHE A 406 -0.28 -7.40 0.86
N ASN A 407 0.15 -8.54 1.42
CA ASN A 407 -0.48 -9.17 2.57
C ASN A 407 -0.25 -8.28 3.81
N MET A 408 -1.26 -7.50 4.21
CA MET A 408 -1.17 -6.50 5.30
C MET A 408 -1.10 -7.12 6.69
N GLN A 409 -1.58 -8.35 6.82
CA GLN A 409 -1.51 -9.19 8.02
C GLN A 409 -0.14 -9.85 8.20
N GLY A 410 0.73 -9.81 7.17
CA GLY A 410 2.07 -10.36 7.22
C GLY A 410 3.05 -9.52 8.04
N ASN A 411 4.33 -9.87 7.96
CA ASN A 411 5.41 -9.12 8.60
C ASN A 411 6.66 -9.08 7.70
N GLY A 412 7.68 -8.35 8.15
CA GLY A 412 8.99 -8.32 7.52
C GLY A 412 9.31 -7.05 6.74
N LYS A 413 10.57 -6.98 6.27
CA LYS A 413 11.21 -5.76 5.75
C LYS A 413 10.46 -5.09 4.59
N TYR A 414 9.86 -5.88 3.69
CA TYR A 414 9.18 -5.33 2.53
C TYR A 414 7.85 -4.68 2.91
N LEU A 415 7.15 -5.23 3.91
CA LEU A 415 5.94 -4.60 4.44
C LEU A 415 6.29 -3.29 5.16
N TRP A 416 7.42 -3.25 5.89
CA TRP A 416 7.92 -2.01 6.49
C TRP A 416 8.26 -0.94 5.44
N LEU A 417 8.93 -1.34 4.35
CA LEU A 417 9.23 -0.44 3.23
C LEU A 417 7.94 0.13 2.61
N MET A 418 6.95 -0.73 2.42
CA MET A 418 5.64 -0.33 1.91
C MET A 418 4.95 0.67 2.85
N HIS A 419 4.89 0.39 4.16
CA HIS A 419 4.36 1.34 5.14
C HIS A 419 5.12 2.67 5.12
N GLY A 420 6.46 2.63 5.03
CA GLY A 420 7.30 3.82 4.93
C GLY A 420 6.99 4.66 3.68
N MET A 421 6.89 4.03 2.51
CA MET A 421 6.55 4.69 1.24
C MET A 421 5.22 5.44 1.34
N PHE A 422 4.19 4.80 1.89
CA PHE A 422 2.85 5.40 1.98
C PHE A 422 2.60 6.28 3.20
N ARG A 423 3.57 6.44 4.10
CA ARG A 423 3.58 7.56 5.07
C ARG A 423 3.88 8.91 4.39
N SER A 424 4.43 8.89 3.18
CA SER A 424 4.63 10.12 2.40
C SER A 424 3.29 10.74 1.99
N ASN A 425 3.35 11.99 1.51
CA ASN A 425 2.19 12.75 1.03
C ASN A 425 1.02 12.78 2.04
N GLY A 426 1.34 13.04 3.31
CA GLY A 426 0.37 13.10 4.40
C GLY A 426 -0.27 11.76 4.78
N GLY A 427 0.34 10.64 4.42
CA GLY A 427 -0.22 9.32 4.73
C GLY A 427 -1.49 8.99 3.95
N CYS A 428 -1.80 9.74 2.89
CA CYS A 428 -3.12 9.72 2.27
C CYS A 428 -3.39 8.48 1.38
N GLY A 429 -2.38 7.62 1.20
CA GLY A 429 -2.46 6.36 0.47
C GLY A 429 -2.27 6.47 -1.05
N TYR A 430 -2.02 7.68 -1.56
CA TYR A 430 -1.66 7.97 -2.95
C TYR A 430 -0.36 8.78 -3.00
N VAL A 431 0.62 8.29 -3.75
CA VAL A 431 1.93 8.94 -3.93
C VAL A 431 2.18 9.12 -5.41
N LYS A 432 2.25 10.37 -5.87
CA LYS A 432 2.48 10.70 -7.28
C LYS A 432 3.80 10.10 -7.75
N LYS A 433 3.78 9.46 -8.91
CA LYS A 433 4.97 8.89 -9.54
C LYS A 433 5.94 10.03 -9.91
N PRO A 434 7.25 9.75 -9.99
CA PRO A 434 8.20 10.66 -10.60
C PRO A 434 7.85 10.97 -12.06
N ASP A 435 8.11 12.20 -12.52
CA ASP A 435 7.80 12.65 -13.89
C ASP A 435 8.34 11.71 -14.98
N PHE A 436 9.52 11.14 -14.78
CA PHE A 436 10.15 10.22 -15.74
C PHE A 436 9.45 8.87 -15.88
N LEU A 437 8.53 8.51 -14.97
CA LEU A 437 7.64 7.34 -15.09
C LEU A 437 6.26 7.70 -15.63
N MET A 438 6.00 8.98 -15.90
CA MET A 438 4.70 9.48 -16.38
C MET A 438 4.80 10.11 -17.77
N LYS A 439 5.96 10.69 -18.09
CA LYS A 439 6.18 11.46 -19.32
C LYS A 439 7.36 10.87 -20.09
N LEU A 440 7.38 11.13 -21.40
CA LEU A 440 8.56 10.90 -22.22
C LEU A 440 9.63 11.94 -21.90
N GLY A 441 10.91 11.54 -22.04
CA GLY A 441 12.05 12.44 -21.93
C GLY A 441 12.16 13.43 -23.09
N PRO A 442 13.16 14.34 -23.06
CA PRO A 442 13.35 15.38 -24.07
C PRO A 442 13.44 14.89 -25.52
N ASP A 443 13.90 13.65 -25.73
CA ASP A 443 14.08 13.02 -27.05
C ASP A 443 13.05 11.92 -27.34
N ASN A 444 11.86 12.00 -26.73
CA ASN A 444 10.87 10.91 -26.70
C ASN A 444 11.43 9.59 -26.11
N SER A 445 12.49 9.67 -25.33
CA SER A 445 13.09 8.51 -24.65
C SER A 445 12.24 8.07 -23.46
N LEU A 446 12.15 6.76 -23.28
CA LEU A 446 11.58 6.16 -22.07
C LEU A 446 12.68 5.99 -21.04
N PHE A 447 12.31 6.11 -19.76
CA PHE A 447 13.19 5.71 -18.68
C PHE A 447 13.49 4.20 -18.77
N ASP A 448 14.75 3.83 -18.69
CA ASP A 448 15.19 2.43 -18.54
C ASP A 448 15.81 2.25 -17.14
N PRO A 449 15.19 1.46 -16.24
CA PRO A 449 15.72 1.16 -14.92
C PRO A 449 17.10 0.49 -14.90
N LYS A 450 17.55 -0.07 -16.04
CA LYS A 450 18.87 -0.71 -16.19
C LYS A 450 19.99 0.29 -16.52
N GLU A 451 19.64 1.51 -16.95
CA GLU A 451 20.63 2.52 -17.27
C GLU A 451 21.41 2.98 -16.01
N LYS A 452 22.72 3.14 -16.18
CA LYS A 452 23.56 3.70 -15.12
C LYS A 452 23.44 5.21 -15.12
N LEU A 453 22.76 5.75 -14.12
CA LEU A 453 22.62 7.19 -13.93
C LEU A 453 23.76 7.77 -13.08
N GLN A 454 24.05 9.05 -13.29
CA GLN A 454 24.99 9.79 -12.45
C GLN A 454 24.41 10.04 -11.06
N VAL A 455 25.28 10.05 -10.04
CA VAL A 455 24.92 10.35 -8.66
C VAL A 455 24.40 11.79 -8.57
N LYS A 456 23.13 11.94 -8.17
CA LYS A 456 22.50 13.27 -7.99
C LYS A 456 22.61 13.80 -6.56
N LYS A 457 22.70 12.92 -5.57
CA LYS A 457 22.70 13.30 -4.16
C LYS A 457 23.43 12.24 -3.33
N THR A 458 24.20 12.70 -2.35
CA THR A 458 24.85 11.85 -1.36
C THR A 458 24.17 12.05 -0.01
N LEU A 459 23.67 10.96 0.59
CA LEU A 459 23.09 10.97 1.93
C LEU A 459 24.15 10.54 2.95
N LYS A 460 24.33 11.31 4.01
CA LYS A 460 25.18 10.95 5.15
C LYS A 460 24.32 10.81 6.40
N VAL A 461 24.31 9.60 6.98
CA VAL A 461 23.54 9.30 8.19
C VAL A 461 24.49 9.08 9.36
N LYS A 462 24.30 9.81 10.45
CA LYS A 462 25.01 9.62 11.72
C LYS A 462 24.03 9.17 12.79
N VAL A 463 24.19 7.95 13.30
CA VAL A 463 23.37 7.39 14.38
C VAL A 463 23.99 7.79 15.71
N TYR A 464 23.24 8.53 16.53
CA TYR A 464 23.73 9.01 17.83
C TYR A 464 23.36 8.06 18.98
N MET A 465 22.07 7.76 19.10
CA MET A 465 21.51 7.02 20.23
C MET A 465 20.13 6.45 19.87
N GLY A 466 19.69 5.45 20.64
CA GLY A 466 18.30 4.99 20.66
C GLY A 466 17.74 5.19 22.07
N ASP A 467 16.53 5.74 22.17
CA ASP A 467 15.81 5.97 23.42
C ASP A 467 14.35 5.50 23.28
N GLY A 468 13.63 5.35 24.40
CA GLY A 468 12.21 5.00 24.41
C GLY A 468 11.90 3.49 24.43
N TRP A 469 12.85 2.61 24.10
CA TRP A 469 12.62 1.15 24.08
C TRP A 469 12.08 0.58 25.41
N HIS A 470 12.46 1.20 26.53
CA HIS A 470 12.03 0.78 27.86
C HIS A 470 10.56 1.13 28.17
N LEU A 471 9.94 1.99 27.36
CA LEU A 471 8.52 2.33 27.42
C LEU A 471 7.69 1.32 26.63
N ASP A 472 8.18 0.89 25.48
CA ASP A 472 7.47 -0.02 24.57
C ASP A 472 7.58 -1.49 24.98
N PHE A 473 8.67 -1.86 25.67
CA PHE A 473 8.95 -3.25 26.03
C PHE A 473 9.14 -3.40 27.54
N THR A 474 8.31 -4.25 28.16
CA THR A 474 8.55 -4.73 29.53
C THR A 474 9.84 -5.56 29.62
N GLN A 475 10.42 -5.65 30.83
CA GLN A 475 11.68 -6.37 31.08
C GLN A 475 11.68 -7.83 30.60
N THR A 476 10.52 -8.48 30.57
CA THR A 476 10.39 -9.90 30.19
C THR A 476 10.20 -10.13 28.69
N HIS A 477 10.12 -9.08 27.86
CA HIS A 477 9.97 -9.24 26.41
C HIS A 477 11.24 -9.72 25.72
N PHE A 478 12.42 -9.56 26.34
CA PHE A 478 13.70 -9.95 25.76
C PHE A 478 14.28 -11.15 26.50
N ASP A 479 14.96 -10.90 27.62
CA ASP A 479 15.60 -11.92 28.44
C ASP A 479 15.12 -11.83 29.90
N LEU A 480 15.02 -12.99 30.55
CA LEU A 480 14.67 -13.08 31.97
C LEU A 480 15.77 -12.51 32.90
N PHE A 481 17.00 -12.45 32.41
CA PHE A 481 18.20 -12.29 33.25
C PHE A 481 19.06 -11.06 32.90
N SER A 482 18.82 -10.42 31.76
CA SER A 482 19.64 -9.31 31.24
C SER A 482 18.80 -8.29 30.47
N PRO A 483 19.24 -7.01 30.43
CA PRO A 483 18.70 -6.07 29.46
C PRO A 483 19.05 -6.48 28.03
N PRO A 484 18.26 -6.04 27.03
CA PRO A 484 18.54 -6.30 25.61
C PRO A 484 19.82 -5.61 25.13
N ASP A 485 20.51 -6.27 24.21
CA ASP A 485 21.59 -5.67 23.40
C ASP A 485 21.00 -5.13 22.09
N PHE A 486 21.17 -3.82 21.87
CA PHE A 486 20.66 -3.16 20.67
C PHE A 486 21.79 -2.86 19.68
N TYR A 487 21.48 -3.04 18.39
CA TYR A 487 22.26 -2.50 17.29
C TYR A 487 21.31 -1.80 16.31
N THR A 488 21.84 -0.84 15.55
CA THR A 488 21.09 -0.15 14.49
C THR A 488 21.64 -0.56 13.14
N ARG A 489 20.75 -0.82 12.18
CA ARG A 489 21.09 -0.97 10.76
C ARG A 489 20.43 0.15 9.97
N VAL A 490 21.21 0.80 9.12
CA VAL A 490 20.74 1.75 8.12
C VAL A 490 20.80 1.05 6.77
N GLY A 491 19.80 1.27 5.92
CA GLY A 491 19.78 0.70 4.58
C GLY A 491 19.04 1.63 3.62
N ILE A 492 19.48 1.63 2.37
CA ILE A 492 18.86 2.38 1.28
C ILE A 492 17.99 1.41 0.47
N ALA A 493 16.74 1.82 0.21
CA ALA A 493 15.83 1.13 -0.69
C ALA A 493 15.61 2.00 -1.93
N GLY A 494 15.92 1.45 -3.10
CA GLY A 494 15.91 2.19 -4.37
C GLY A 494 16.27 1.29 -5.54
N VAL A 495 16.74 1.89 -6.64
CA VAL A 495 17.23 1.12 -7.78
C VAL A 495 18.50 0.34 -7.39
N PRO A 496 18.87 -0.74 -8.10
CA PRO A 496 20.08 -1.49 -7.77
C PRO A 496 21.36 -0.64 -7.69
N ALA A 497 21.42 0.47 -8.44
CA ALA A 497 22.53 1.41 -8.44
C ALA A 497 22.57 2.35 -7.21
N ASP A 498 21.50 2.43 -6.41
CA ASP A 498 21.46 3.21 -5.16
C ASP A 498 22.10 2.45 -3.99
N LYS A 499 22.53 1.20 -4.20
CA LYS A 499 23.23 0.41 -3.19
C LYS A 499 24.65 0.95 -2.98
N GLU A 500 25.04 1.01 -1.71
CA GLU A 500 26.32 1.50 -1.20
C GLU A 500 27.56 0.95 -1.90
#